data_AF-A0A6P0WDG5-F1
#
_entry.id   AF-A0A6P0WDG5-F1
#
_cell.length_a   1.000
_cell.length_b   1.000
_cell.length_c   1.000
_cell.angle_alpha   90.00
_cell.angle_beta   90.00
_cell.angle_gamma   90.00
#
_symmetry.space_group_name_H-M   'P 1'
#
loop_
_entity.id
_entity.type
_entity.pdbx_description
1 polymer ?
#
loop_
_entity_poly.entity_id
_entity_poly.type
_entity_poly.pdbx_seq_one_letter_code
_entity_poly.pdbx_strand_id
1 'polypeptide(L)' 'MSRRCQLTGKKANNGYAVSHSHRRTKRLQNVNLQVKRVWWEEGKRWVKLRISTKAIKTLQKKGLQAMAKEAGINLNHY' A
#
# COMPACT_ATOMS: atom_id res chain seq x y z
N MET A 1 1.98 12.17 6.87
CA MET A 1 1.62 10.74 6.77
C MET A 1 2.86 9.90 6.45
N SER A 2 3.13 8.85 7.23
CA SER A 2 4.23 7.90 6.97
C SER A 2 4.02 7.18 5.62
N ARG A 3 5.09 6.87 4.85
CA ARG A 3 5.00 6.14 3.55
C ARG A 3 4.70 4.64 3.75
N ARG A 4 3.49 4.34 4.23
CA ARG A 4 2.96 3.00 4.45
C ARG A 4 1.71 2.76 3.60
N CYS A 5 1.58 1.56 3.04
CA CYS A 5 0.32 1.13 2.42
C CYS A 5 -0.74 1.00 3.53
N GLN A 6 -1.92 1.58 3.32
CA GLN A 6 -3.02 1.47 4.28
C GLN A 6 -3.47 0.01 4.43
N LEU A 7 -3.88 -0.64 3.34
CA LEU A 7 -4.40 -2.02 3.40
C LEU A 7 -3.37 -3.07 3.85
N THR A 8 -2.20 -3.14 3.20
CA THR A 8 -1.23 -4.23 3.47
C THR A 8 -0.15 -3.87 4.47
N GLY A 9 -0.12 -2.65 4.99
CA GLY A 9 0.90 -2.21 5.94
C GLY A 9 2.34 -2.17 5.41
N LYS A 10 2.59 -2.42 4.11
CA LYS A 10 3.93 -2.42 3.52
C LYS A 10 4.64 -1.08 3.72
N LYS A 11 5.88 -1.15 4.19
CA LYS A 11 6.78 -0.02 4.44
C LYS A 11 8.04 -0.12 3.57
N ALA A 12 8.80 0.97 3.50
CA ALA A 12 10.07 0.99 2.80
C ALA A 12 11.03 -0.06 3.37
N ASN A 13 11.84 -0.64 2.49
CA ASN A 13 12.91 -1.55 2.86
C ASN A 13 14.25 -0.81 2.96
N ASN A 14 15.08 -1.18 3.93
CA ASN A 14 16.45 -0.69 4.03
C ASN A 14 17.33 -1.51 3.08
N GLY A 15 17.97 -0.86 2.12
CA GLY A 15 18.87 -1.50 1.16
C GLY A 15 20.14 -0.69 0.93
N TYR A 16 20.89 -1.12 -0.08
CA TYR A 16 22.07 -0.42 -0.57
C TYR A 16 22.00 -0.23 -2.08
N ALA A 17 22.59 0.86 -2.57
CA ALA A 17 23.04 0.92 -3.95
C ALA A 17 24.49 0.43 -4.01
N VAL A 18 24.78 -0.48 -4.93
CA VAL A 18 26.10 -1.10 -5.10
C VAL A 18 26.68 -0.59 -6.42
N SER A 19 27.87 0.02 -6.37
CA SER A 19 28.59 0.45 -7.59
C SER A 19 29.26 -0.73 -8.29
N HIS A 20 29.78 -0.50 -9.50
CA HIS A 20 30.60 -1.50 -10.22
C HIS A 20 31.77 -2.01 -9.37
N SER A 21 32.45 -1.11 -8.65
CA SER A 21 33.51 -1.43 -7.70
C SER A 21 33.00 -1.91 -6.32
N HIS A 22 31.75 -2.34 -6.21
CA HIS A 22 31.11 -2.83 -4.99
C HIS A 22 31.06 -1.86 -3.79
N ARG A 23 31.18 -0.55 -4.02
CA ARG A 23 30.95 0.44 -2.95
C ARG A 23 29.47 0.46 -2.61
N ARG A 24 29.16 0.30 -1.31
CA ARG A 24 27.78 0.22 -0.81
C ARG A 24 27.36 1.53 -0.17
N THR A 25 26.35 2.18 -0.73
CA THR A 25 25.72 3.38 -0.15
C THR A 25 24.33 3.06 0.35
N LYS A 26 23.99 3.50 1.56
CA LYS A 26 22.67 3.24 2.18
C LYS A 26 21.57 3.88 1.33
N ARG A 27 20.54 3.12 1.00
CA ARG A 27 19.39 3.60 0.22
C ARG A 27 18.09 2.99 0.74
N LEU A 28 17.06 3.82 0.89
CA LEU A 28 15.70 3.35 1.17
C LEU A 28 15.00 2.94 -0.12
N GLN A 29 14.53 1.70 -0.17
CA GLN A 29 13.69 1.19 -1.25
C GLN A 29 12.23 1.45 -0.91
N ASN A 30 11.66 2.49 -1.53
CA ASN A 30 10.28 2.90 -1.27
C ASN A 30 9.27 1.92 -1.88
N VAL A 31 8.12 1.79 -1.21
CA VAL A 31 6.96 1.09 -1.76
C VAL A 31 6.34 1.95 -2.87
N ASN A 32 5.93 1.32 -3.98
CA ASN A 32 5.15 1.96 -5.03
C ASN A 32 3.71 2.19 -4.52
N LEU A 33 3.52 3.32 -3.82
CA LEU A 33 2.25 3.79 -3.26
C LEU A 33 1.57 4.71 -4.26
N GLN A 34 0.28 4.47 -4.49
CA GLN A 34 -0.57 5.24 -5.39
C GLN A 34 -1.83 5.67 -4.63
N VAL A 35 -2.30 6.88 -4.89
CA VAL A 35 -3.57 7.36 -4.36
C VAL A 35 -4.64 7.00 -5.38
N LYS A 36 -5.54 6.07 -5.03
CA LYS A 36 -6.57 5.57 -5.94
C LYS A 36 -7.93 5.56 -5.24
N ARG A 37 -8.98 5.87 -6.01
CA ARG A 37 -10.37 5.69 -5.59
C ARG A 37 -10.76 4.24 -5.84
N VAL A 38 -11.28 3.58 -4.82
CA VAL A 38 -11.77 2.20 -4.87
C VAL A 38 -13.26 2.21 -4.53
N TRP A 39 -14.06 1.49 -5.31
CA TRP A 39 -15.48 1.33 -5.02
C TRP A 39 -15.67 0.39 -3.82
N TRP A 40 -16.51 0.79 -2.88
CA TRP A 40 -16.92 -0.02 -1.74
C TRP A 40 -18.39 -0.38 -1.90
N GLU A 41 -18.67 -1.67 -2.08
CA GLU A 41 -20.00 -2.18 -2.38
C GLU A 41 -20.97 -2.03 -1.20
N GLU A 42 -20.53 -2.37 0.02
CA GLU A 42 -21.41 -2.33 1.21
C GLU A 42 -21.81 -0.89 1.58
N GLY A 43 -20.87 0.05 1.50
CA GLY A 43 -21.16 1.47 1.74
C GLY A 43 -21.59 2.24 0.50
N LYS A 44 -21.77 1.57 -0.64
CA LYS A 44 -22.17 2.13 -1.96
C LYS A 44 -21.48 3.46 -2.31
N ARG A 45 -20.17 3.55 -2.07
CA ARG A 45 -19.41 4.80 -2.25
C ARG A 45 -17.98 4.56 -2.70
N TRP A 46 -17.36 5.63 -3.18
CA TRP A 46 -15.94 5.65 -3.50
C TRP A 46 -15.11 5.99 -2.26
N VAL A 47 -14.09 5.21 -1.99
CA VAL A 47 -13.13 5.44 -0.90
C VAL A 47 -11.78 5.82 -1.50
N LYS A 48 -11.22 6.95 -1.08
CA LYS A 48 -9.89 7.39 -1.54
C LYS A 48 -8.82 6.80 -0.63
N LEU A 49 -8.06 5.84 -1.15
CA LEU A 49 -7.02 5.14 -0.38
C LEU A 49 -5.65 5.34 -1.00
N ARG A 50 -4.63 5.38 -0.14
CA ARG A 50 -3.23 5.33 -0.56
C ARG A 50 -2.70 3.91 -0.38
N ILE A 51 -2.65 3.20 -1.50
CA ILE A 51 -2.43 1.76 -1.56
C ILE A 51 -1.22 1.42 -2.42
N SER A 52 -0.57 0.30 -2.11
CA SER A 52 0.50 -0.22 -2.96
C SER A 52 -0.07 -0.89 -4.21
N THR A 53 0.69 -0.90 -5.30
CA THR A 53 0.28 -1.61 -6.53
C THR A 53 0.03 -3.10 -6.30
N LYS A 54 0.78 -3.75 -5.41
CA LYS A 54 0.50 -5.13 -4.99
C LYS A 54 -0.85 -5.25 -4.28
N ALA A 55 -1.21 -4.29 -3.44
CA ALA A 55 -2.52 -4.27 -2.79
C ALA A 55 -3.66 -4.09 -3.80
N ILE A 56 -3.46 -3.32 -4.89
CA ILE A 56 -4.45 -3.19 -5.98
C ILE A 56 -4.73 -4.55 -6.62
N LYS A 57 -3.69 -5.34 -6.90
CA LYS A 57 -3.85 -6.71 -7.43
C LYS A 57 -4.59 -7.62 -6.46
N THR A 58 -4.27 -7.56 -5.17
CA THR A 58 -4.95 -8.38 -4.15
C THR A 58 -6.40 -7.95 -3.98
N LEU A 59 -6.71 -6.66 -4.11
CA LEU A 59 -8.06 -6.13 -3.99
C LEU A 59 -9.00 -6.71 -5.05
N GLN A 60 -8.51 -6.92 -6.27
CA GLN A 60 -9.27 -7.59 -7.33
C GLN A 60 -9.60 -9.06 -7.01
N LYS A 61 -8.80 -9.73 -6.19
CA LYS A 61 -8.99 -11.14 -5.82
C LYS A 61 -9.82 -11.34 -4.55
N LYS A 62 -9.54 -10.55 -3.49
CA LYS A 62 -10.15 -10.72 -2.16
C LYS A 62 -11.32 -9.77 -1.88
N GLY A 63 -11.44 -8.68 -2.65
CA GLY A 63 -12.36 -7.58 -2.34
C GLY A 63 -11.83 -6.59 -1.30
N LEU A 64 -12.46 -5.41 -1.23
CA LEU A 64 -12.04 -4.32 -0.35
C LEU A 64 -12.36 -4.61 1.13
N GLN A 65 -13.54 -5.15 1.42
CA GLN A 65 -14.01 -5.36 2.79
C GLN A 65 -13.12 -6.33 3.57
N ALA A 66 -12.81 -7.49 2.98
CA ALA A 66 -11.95 -8.50 3.60
C ALA A 66 -10.57 -7.92 3.93
N MET A 67 -9.98 -7.18 2.98
CA MET A 67 -8.69 -6.52 3.15
C MET A 67 -8.72 -5.42 4.21
N ALA A 68 -9.81 -4.66 4.30
CA ALA A 68 -9.97 -3.62 5.32
C ALA A 68 -10.11 -4.21 6.72
N LYS A 69 -10.84 -5.33 6.86
CA LYS A 69 -10.97 -6.09 8.10
C LYS A 69 -9.62 -6.68 8.54
N GLU A 70 -8.87 -7.31 7.63
CA GLU A 70 -7.50 -7.81 7.90
C GLU A 70 -6.57 -6.68 8.38
N ALA A 71 -6.74 -5.48 7.84
CA ALA A 71 -5.91 -4.32 8.17
C ALA A 71 -6.37 -3.58 9.45
N GLY A 72 -7.53 -3.91 10.02
CA GLY A 72 -8.12 -3.21 11.15
C GLY A 72 -8.54 -1.77 10.82
N ILE A 73 -8.89 -1.48 9.56
CA ILE A 73 -9.21 -0.14 9.08
C ILE A 73 -10.72 0.04 9.03
N ASN A 74 -11.20 1.10 9.68
CA ASN A 74 -12.58 1.52 9.53
C ASN A 74 -12.72 2.39 8.28
N LEU A 75 -13.39 1.85 7.26
CA LEU A 75 -13.58 2.53 5.97
C LEU A 75 -14.42 3.80 6.10
N ASN A 76 -15.31 3.92 7.10
CA ASN A 76 -16.25 5.06 7.25
C ASN A 76 -15.57 6.41 7.47
N HIS A 77 -14.33 6.43 7.96
CA HIS A 77 -13.58 7.67 8.20
C HIS A 77 -12.79 8.16 6.97
N TYR A 78 -12.95 7.52 5.80
CA TYR A 78 -12.21 7.81 4.56
C TYR A 78 -13.07 8.44 3.47
#